data_AF-A0A5N0V3P4-F1
#
_entry.id   AF-A0A5N0V3P4-F1
#
_cell.length_a   1.000
_cell.length_b   1.000
_cell.length_c   1.000
_cell.angle_alpha   90.00
_cell.angle_beta   90.00
_cell.angle_gamma   90.00
#
_symmetry.space_group_name_H-M   'P 1'
#
loop_
_entity.id
_entity.type
_entity.pdbx_description
1 polymer ?
#
loop_
_entity_poly.entity_id
_entity_poly.type
_entity_poly.pdbx_seq_one_letter_code
_entity_poly.pdbx_strand_id
1 'polypeptide(L)'
;MTTNTVIASANVLDCGHSATPEGISTGFATDPATGLTSCYTCSDEQQRDALHHASRYTAYVACDRTTLTTWPGGHLATIDLADQSQTGRRATTPTGQCSTRFSWHATDNDGGRWFGINGGPGLVITLRRLRVCSWQTEFGNGRPPRYCHQRATRQANSAPHTLYCRHHARMAHDLYAWTTQPISTTR
;
A
#
# COMPACT_ATOMS: atom_id res chain seq x y z
N MET A 1 9.14 -13.40 -53.03
CA MET A 1 9.25 -13.91 -51.65
C MET A 1 8.67 -12.85 -50.73
N THR A 2 7.39 -12.97 -50.42
CA THR A 2 6.68 -12.10 -49.48
C THR A 2 6.97 -12.59 -48.07
N THR A 3 7.72 -11.78 -47.32
CA THR A 3 7.95 -12.00 -45.89
C THR A 3 6.61 -11.79 -45.19
N ASN A 4 5.93 -12.89 -44.86
CA ASN A 4 4.82 -12.86 -43.91
C ASN A 4 5.41 -12.48 -42.55
N THR A 5 5.35 -11.20 -42.21
CA THR A 5 5.50 -10.74 -40.83
C THR A 5 4.33 -11.33 -40.05
N VAL A 6 4.55 -12.43 -39.36
CA VAL A 6 3.62 -12.94 -38.36
C VAL A 6 3.59 -11.89 -37.27
N ILE A 7 2.57 -11.02 -37.30
CA ILE A 7 2.26 -10.14 -36.18
C ILE A 7 1.89 -11.10 -35.05
N ALA A 8 2.82 -11.30 -34.10
CA ALA A 8 2.53 -11.99 -32.86
C ALA A 8 1.29 -11.31 -32.28
N SER A 9 0.16 -12.02 -32.25
CA SER A 9 -1.02 -11.55 -31.56
C SER A 9 -0.58 -11.28 -30.12
N ALA A 10 -0.49 -10.01 -29.74
CA ALA A 10 -0.27 -9.64 -28.36
C ALA A 10 -1.37 -10.33 -27.57
N ASN A 11 -1.00 -11.32 -26.74
CA ASN A 11 -1.96 -12.04 -25.90
C ASN A 11 -2.59 -11.00 -24.98
N VAL A 12 -3.80 -10.56 -25.33
CA VAL A 12 -4.58 -9.63 -24.52
C VAL A 12 -4.98 -10.39 -23.26
N LEU A 13 -4.62 -9.85 -22.11
CA LEU A 13 -4.92 -10.42 -20.81
C LEU A 13 -6.37 -10.13 -20.41
N ASP A 14 -6.87 -10.77 -19.35
CA ASP A 14 -8.25 -10.57 -18.87
C ASP A 14 -8.50 -9.12 -18.39
N CYS A 15 -7.44 -8.39 -18.04
CA CYS A 15 -7.52 -6.96 -17.73
C CYS A 15 -7.63 -6.04 -18.98
N GLY A 16 -7.68 -6.59 -20.19
CA GLY A 16 -7.79 -5.84 -21.46
C GLY A 16 -6.48 -5.19 -21.94
N HIS A 17 -5.36 -5.43 -21.26
CA HIS A 17 -4.04 -4.91 -21.64
C HIS A 17 -3.16 -6.02 -22.21
N SER A 18 -2.18 -5.64 -23.03
CA SER A 18 -1.13 -6.55 -23.46
C SER A 18 -0.24 -6.94 -22.29
N ALA A 19 0.32 -8.15 -22.34
CA ALA A 19 1.39 -8.55 -21.43
C ALA A 19 2.58 -7.57 -21.50
N THR A 20 3.22 -7.36 -20.35
CA THR A 20 4.43 -6.54 -20.27
C THR A 20 5.55 -7.22 -21.08
N PRO A 21 6.32 -6.49 -21.91
CA PRO A 21 7.36 -7.07 -22.76
C PRO A 21 8.33 -7.96 -21.99
N GLU A 22 8.77 -9.05 -22.62
CA GLU A 22 9.50 -10.14 -21.97
C GLU A 22 10.85 -9.72 -21.36
N GLY A 23 11.16 -10.35 -20.22
CA GLY A 23 12.39 -10.25 -19.43
C GLY A 23 12.52 -11.51 -18.55
N ILE A 24 13.06 -11.43 -17.32
CA ILE A 24 13.14 -12.59 -16.38
C ILE A 24 11.75 -13.04 -15.85
N SER A 25 10.70 -12.28 -16.15
CA SER A 25 9.34 -12.50 -15.63
C SER A 25 8.40 -13.13 -16.65
N THR A 26 7.26 -13.65 -16.19
CA THR A 26 6.17 -14.18 -17.05
C THR A 26 5.47 -13.11 -17.90
N GLY A 27 5.69 -11.83 -17.63
CA GLY A 27 5.06 -10.71 -18.35
C GLY A 27 3.63 -10.37 -17.89
N PHE A 28 3.05 -11.17 -16.98
CA PHE A 28 1.73 -10.96 -16.40
C PHE A 28 1.63 -11.58 -15.01
N ALA A 29 0.63 -11.16 -14.24
CA ALA A 29 0.25 -11.75 -12.96
C ALA A 29 -1.00 -12.63 -13.14
N THR A 30 -1.11 -13.68 -12.34
CA THR A 30 -2.30 -14.54 -12.27
C THR A 30 -2.89 -14.46 -10.87
N ASP A 31 -4.17 -14.15 -10.77
CA ASP A 31 -4.90 -14.25 -9.50
C ASP A 31 -5.10 -15.74 -9.13
N PRO A 32 -4.58 -16.23 -8.00
CA PRO A 32 -4.71 -17.63 -7.62
C PRO A 32 -6.15 -18.04 -7.28
N ALA A 33 -7.04 -17.10 -6.95
CA ALA A 33 -8.43 -17.39 -6.60
C ALA A 33 -9.31 -17.53 -7.83
N THR A 34 -9.13 -16.66 -8.82
CA THR A 34 -9.98 -16.61 -10.03
C THR A 34 -9.33 -17.22 -11.27
N GLY A 35 -8.00 -17.37 -11.26
CA GLY A 35 -7.21 -17.77 -12.43
C GLY A 35 -7.05 -16.66 -13.47
N LEU A 36 -7.62 -15.48 -13.24
CA LEU A 36 -7.57 -14.37 -14.20
C LEU A 36 -6.17 -13.78 -14.30
N THR A 37 -5.83 -13.36 -15.51
CA THR A 37 -4.55 -12.78 -15.87
C THR A 37 -4.63 -11.26 -15.95
N SER A 38 -3.62 -10.56 -15.44
CA SER A 38 -3.55 -9.10 -15.50
C SER A 38 -2.13 -8.62 -15.78
N CYS A 39 -2.01 -7.47 -16.44
CA CYS A 39 -0.73 -6.82 -16.59
C CYS A 39 -0.23 -6.36 -15.21
N TYR A 40 1.09 -6.18 -15.06
CA TYR A 40 1.66 -5.83 -13.75
C TYR A 40 1.12 -4.52 -13.19
N THR A 41 0.84 -3.53 -14.03
CA THR A 41 0.22 -2.26 -13.60
C THR A 41 -1.16 -2.47 -12.96
N CYS A 42 -2.05 -3.24 -13.61
CA CYS A 42 -3.36 -3.55 -13.05
C CYS A 42 -3.26 -4.40 -11.78
N SER A 43 -2.33 -5.36 -11.75
CA SER A 43 -2.05 -6.13 -10.53
C SER A 43 -1.57 -5.22 -9.39
N ASP A 44 -0.71 -4.24 -9.66
CA ASP A 44 -0.24 -3.29 -8.63
C ASP A 44 -1.36 -2.38 -8.12
N GLU A 45 -2.29 -1.97 -8.99
CA GLU A 45 -3.50 -1.25 -8.60
C GLU A 45 -4.40 -2.09 -7.69
N GLN A 46 -4.66 -3.33 -8.08
CA GLN A 46 -5.45 -4.27 -7.27
C GLN A 46 -4.78 -4.54 -5.92
N GLN A 47 -3.46 -4.69 -5.88
CA GLN A 47 -2.72 -4.90 -4.64
C GLN A 47 -2.72 -3.66 -3.73
N ARG A 48 -2.64 -2.45 -4.30
CA ARG A 48 -2.82 -1.19 -3.55
C ARG A 48 -4.22 -1.11 -2.94
N ASP A 49 -5.25 -1.43 -3.72
CA ASP A 49 -6.63 -1.47 -3.23
C ASP A 49 -6.82 -2.54 -2.14
N ALA A 50 -6.24 -3.73 -2.31
CA ALA A 50 -6.28 -4.80 -1.32
C ALA A 50 -5.58 -4.40 -0.02
N LEU A 51 -4.45 -3.69 -0.09
CA LEU A 51 -3.78 -3.12 1.09
C LEU A 51 -4.71 -2.14 1.82
N HIS A 52 -5.37 -1.24 1.07
CA HIS A 52 -6.29 -0.26 1.64
C HIS A 52 -7.44 -0.91 2.42
N HIS A 53 -7.91 -2.09 2.00
CA HIS A 53 -9.00 -2.83 2.64
C HIS A 53 -8.54 -3.87 3.67
N ALA A 54 -7.24 -3.99 3.90
CA ALA A 54 -6.69 -5.01 4.78
C ALA A 54 -6.44 -4.51 6.22
N SER A 55 -6.52 -5.44 7.17
CA SER A 55 -5.97 -5.27 8.53
C SER A 55 -4.58 -5.92 8.68
N ARG A 56 -4.26 -6.86 7.78
CA ARG A 56 -2.97 -7.55 7.65
C ARG A 56 -2.67 -7.73 6.18
N TYR A 57 -1.43 -7.52 5.79
CA TYR A 57 -1.04 -7.59 4.39
C TYR A 57 0.39 -8.11 4.26
N THR A 58 0.69 -8.84 3.18
CA THR A 58 2.03 -9.33 2.89
C THR A 58 2.62 -8.49 1.75
N ALA A 59 3.79 -7.90 2.00
CA ALA A 59 4.50 -7.08 1.03
C ALA A 59 5.98 -7.46 1.00
N TYR A 60 6.75 -6.80 0.15
CA TYR A 60 8.21 -6.90 0.12
C TYR A 60 8.82 -5.59 0.61
N VAL A 61 9.90 -5.69 1.40
CA VAL A 61 10.72 -4.52 1.74
C VAL A 61 11.70 -4.29 0.61
N ALA A 62 11.70 -3.12 -0.01
CA ALA A 62 12.67 -2.81 -1.06
C ALA A 62 14.11 -2.85 -0.53
N CYS A 63 15.07 -3.19 -1.42
CA CYS A 63 16.48 -3.31 -1.05
C CYS A 63 17.07 -2.00 -0.48
N ASP A 64 16.54 -0.87 -0.94
CA ASP A 64 16.93 0.49 -0.52
C ASP A 64 16.35 0.90 0.86
N ARG A 65 15.47 0.07 1.44
CA ARG A 65 14.81 0.28 2.75
C ARG A 65 13.84 1.46 2.79
N THR A 66 13.49 2.04 1.65
CA THR A 66 12.65 3.26 1.62
C THR A 66 11.17 2.96 1.41
N THR A 67 10.86 1.82 0.79
CA THR A 67 9.51 1.50 0.35
C THR A 67 9.13 0.05 0.61
N LEU A 68 7.82 -0.15 0.73
CA LEU A 68 7.17 -1.44 0.62
C LEU A 68 6.62 -1.59 -0.79
N THR A 69 6.83 -2.75 -1.38
CA THR A 69 6.45 -3.02 -2.77
C THR A 69 5.59 -4.27 -2.92
N THR A 70 4.86 -4.33 -4.02
CA THR A 70 4.28 -5.55 -4.57
C THR A 70 5.39 -6.48 -5.07
N TRP A 71 5.02 -7.71 -5.45
CA TRP A 71 5.98 -8.63 -6.09
C TRP A 71 6.54 -8.08 -7.41
N PRO A 72 5.74 -7.50 -8.33
CA PRO A 72 6.26 -6.83 -9.53
C PRO A 72 7.14 -5.60 -9.26
N GLY A 73 7.15 -5.08 -8.02
CA GLY A 73 7.92 -3.89 -7.64
C GLY A 73 7.13 -2.58 -7.60
N GLY A 74 5.81 -2.64 -7.78
CA GLY A 74 4.92 -1.48 -7.61
C GLY A 74 4.95 -0.95 -6.18
N HIS A 75 4.92 0.38 -6.03
CA HIS A 75 4.91 1.03 -4.73
C HIS A 75 3.60 0.79 -3.97
N LEU A 76 3.70 0.38 -2.71
CA LEU A 76 2.56 0.18 -1.81
C LEU A 76 2.54 1.22 -0.67
N ALA A 77 3.69 1.45 -0.04
CA ALA A 77 3.80 2.33 1.12
C ALA A 77 5.24 2.83 1.30
N THR A 78 5.38 3.97 1.96
CA THR A 78 6.67 4.58 2.26
C THR A 78 7.09 4.24 3.68
N ILE A 79 8.32 3.75 3.85
CA ILE A 79 8.90 3.42 5.15
C ILE A 79 9.37 4.70 5.85
N ASP A 80 9.11 4.79 7.15
CA ASP A 80 9.58 5.91 7.97
C ASP A 80 11.10 5.82 8.20
N LEU A 81 11.84 6.75 7.59
CA LEU A 81 13.30 6.83 7.70
C LEU A 81 13.79 7.18 9.10
N ALA A 82 12.95 7.78 9.94
CA ALA A 82 13.31 8.13 11.31
C ALA A 82 13.29 6.93 12.27
N ASP A 83 12.85 5.76 11.80
CA ASP A 83 12.69 4.58 12.64
C ASP A 83 14.05 3.92 12.97
N GLN A 84 14.47 4.00 14.24
CA GLN A 84 15.72 3.42 14.73
C GLN A 84 15.80 1.89 14.51
N SER A 85 14.67 1.21 14.31
CA SER A 85 14.66 -0.24 14.07
C SER A 85 15.12 -0.68 12.67
N GLN A 86 15.44 0.26 11.78
CA GLN A 86 16.09 -0.03 10.50
C GLN A 86 17.53 -0.53 10.65
N THR A 87 18.15 -0.38 11.82
CA THR A 87 19.53 -0.83 12.07
C THR A 87 19.62 -2.31 12.44
N GLY A 88 18.49 -3.00 12.61
CA GLY A 88 18.44 -4.43 12.89
C GLY A 88 18.84 -4.79 14.32
N ARG A 89 17.99 -5.53 15.02
CA ARG A 89 18.26 -6.01 16.37
C ARG A 89 18.65 -7.49 16.33
N ARG A 90 19.79 -7.83 16.92
CA ARG A 90 20.19 -9.23 17.08
C ARG A 90 19.24 -9.92 18.07
N ALA A 91 18.71 -11.05 17.66
CA ALA A 91 17.85 -11.92 18.45
C ALA A 91 18.51 -13.30 18.53
N THR A 92 18.77 -13.75 19.75
CA THR A 92 19.31 -15.08 20.03
C THR A 92 18.15 -16.01 20.40
N THR A 93 18.06 -17.14 19.73
CA THR A 93 17.10 -18.21 20.07
C THR A 93 17.59 -19.00 21.30
N PRO A 94 16.72 -19.71 22.02
CA PRO A 94 17.13 -20.55 23.15
C PRO A 94 18.19 -21.61 22.79
N THR A 95 18.27 -22.02 21.52
CA THR A 95 19.27 -22.97 20.99
C THR A 95 20.59 -22.30 20.60
N GLY A 96 20.76 -21.00 20.84
CA GLY A 96 21.99 -20.26 20.55
C GLY A 96 22.09 -19.69 19.13
N GLN A 97 21.13 -19.98 18.23
CA GLN A 97 21.14 -19.38 16.89
C GLN A 97 20.85 -17.89 16.96
N CYS A 98 21.63 -17.08 16.25
CA CYS A 98 21.47 -15.63 16.17
C CYS A 98 20.87 -15.23 14.82
N SER A 99 19.81 -14.43 14.86
CA SER A 99 19.22 -13.78 13.67
C SER A 99 19.13 -12.28 13.88
N THR A 100 19.17 -11.49 12.80
CA THR A 100 18.90 -10.05 12.87
C THR A 100 17.46 -9.81 12.47
N ARG A 101 16.72 -9.08 13.32
CA ARG A 101 15.33 -8.72 13.06
C ARG A 101 15.23 -7.22 12.83
N PHE A 102 14.50 -6.85 11.79
CA PHE A 102 14.22 -5.45 11.47
C PHE A 102 12.75 -5.20 11.73
N SER A 103 12.44 -4.09 12.38
CA SER A 103 11.07 -3.63 12.54
C SER A 103 10.85 -2.46 11.61
N TRP A 104 9.68 -2.42 11.00
CA TRP A 104 9.38 -1.48 9.92
C TRP A 104 8.06 -0.79 10.22
N HIS A 105 8.09 0.53 10.27
CA HIS A 105 6.89 1.36 10.21
C HIS A 105 6.77 1.98 8.83
N ALA A 106 5.59 1.89 8.23
CA ALA A 106 5.32 2.45 6.92
C ALA A 106 3.98 3.18 6.89
N THR A 107 3.83 4.09 5.92
CA THR A 107 2.59 4.81 5.65
C THR A 107 2.19 4.57 4.21
N ASP A 108 0.98 4.06 4.00
CA ASP A 108 0.40 3.90 2.65
C ASP A 108 -0.03 5.26 2.06
N ASN A 109 -0.45 5.25 0.80
CA ASN A 109 -0.84 6.47 0.08
C ASN A 109 -2.06 7.17 0.68
N ASP A 110 -2.91 6.45 1.43
CA ASP A 110 -4.10 6.97 2.10
C ASP A 110 -3.85 7.35 3.57
N GLY A 111 -2.59 7.31 4.01
CA GLY A 111 -2.18 7.67 5.36
C GLY A 111 -2.35 6.58 6.40
N GLY A 112 -2.78 5.38 6.00
CA GLY A 112 -2.79 4.21 6.85
C GLY A 112 -1.38 3.85 7.30
N ARG A 113 -1.21 3.62 8.61
CA ARG A 113 0.08 3.30 9.21
C ARG A 113 0.18 1.79 9.42
N TRP A 114 1.31 1.22 9.03
CA TRP A 114 1.58 -0.21 9.06
C TRP A 114 2.81 -0.53 9.89
N PHE A 115 2.81 -1.71 10.49
CA PHE A 115 3.93 -2.25 11.24
C PHE A 115 4.20 -3.70 10.86
N GLY A 116 5.47 -4.06 10.68
CA GLY A 116 5.86 -5.45 10.50
C GLY A 116 7.29 -5.72 10.96
N ILE A 117 7.66 -7.00 11.00
CA ILE A 117 9.01 -7.45 11.35
C ILE A 117 9.45 -8.47 10.29
N ASN A 118 10.68 -8.36 9.81
CA ASN A 118 11.28 -9.37 8.94
C ASN A 118 12.80 -9.51 9.18
N GLY A 119 13.47 -10.29 8.33
CA GLY A 119 14.92 -10.53 8.38
C GLY A 119 15.80 -9.47 7.70
N GLY A 120 15.22 -8.43 7.07
CA GLY A 120 15.98 -7.39 6.38
C GLY A 120 15.36 -6.91 5.07
N PRO A 121 16.02 -5.95 4.39
CA PRO A 121 15.62 -5.49 3.06
C PRO A 121 15.66 -6.62 2.02
N GLY A 122 14.85 -6.51 0.97
CA GLY A 122 14.72 -7.50 -0.10
C GLY A 122 13.89 -8.74 0.28
N LEU A 123 13.41 -8.82 1.53
CA LEU A 123 12.64 -9.96 2.03
C LEU A 123 11.16 -9.62 2.19
N VAL A 124 10.34 -10.67 2.11
CA VAL A 124 8.91 -10.60 2.41
C VAL A 124 8.67 -10.17 3.86
N ILE A 125 7.60 -9.42 4.09
CA ILE A 125 7.15 -8.95 5.40
C ILE A 125 5.65 -9.09 5.54
N THR A 126 5.20 -9.56 6.69
CA THR A 126 3.78 -9.50 7.06
C THR A 126 3.53 -8.27 7.94
N LEU A 127 2.66 -7.40 7.44
CA LEU A 127 2.29 -6.14 8.04
C LEU A 127 0.99 -6.27 8.83
N ARG A 128 0.85 -5.43 9.84
CA ARG A 128 -0.38 -5.20 10.60
C ARG A 128 -0.71 -3.73 10.57
N ARG A 129 -1.96 -3.39 10.29
CA ARG A 129 -2.42 -2.00 10.30
C ARG A 129 -2.50 -1.50 11.74
N LEU A 130 -1.90 -0.34 11.99
CA LEU A 130 -1.96 0.34 13.27
C LEU A 130 -3.25 1.16 13.37
N ARG A 131 -3.81 1.24 14.58
CA ARG A 131 -5.02 2.02 14.86
C ARG A 131 -4.69 3.49 15.12
N VAL A 132 -4.31 4.19 14.06
CA VAL A 132 -3.96 5.61 14.11
C VAL A 132 -4.77 6.43 13.11
N CYS A 133 -4.84 7.73 13.36
CA CYS A 133 -5.59 8.67 12.56
C CYS A 133 -4.92 8.89 11.20
N SER A 134 -5.64 8.62 10.12
CA SER A 134 -5.19 8.85 8.73
C SER A 134 -5.67 10.19 8.17
N TRP A 135 -6.04 11.14 9.02
CA TRP A 135 -6.43 12.47 8.58
C TRP A 135 -5.22 13.21 8.01
N GLN A 136 -5.33 13.67 6.77
CA GLN A 136 -4.30 14.48 6.12
C GLN A 136 -4.31 15.90 6.69
N THR A 137 -3.19 16.32 7.27
CA THR A 137 -3.06 17.62 7.95
C THR A 137 -2.45 18.70 7.07
N GLU A 138 -1.75 18.32 6.00
CA GLU A 138 -1.10 19.26 5.07
C GLU A 138 -1.50 18.93 3.62
N PHE A 139 -2.01 19.92 2.90
CA PHE A 139 -2.37 19.85 1.48
C PHE A 139 -1.48 20.79 0.65
N GLY A 140 -1.10 20.39 -0.57
CA GLY A 140 -0.94 21.33 -1.69
C GLY A 140 0.38 22.06 -1.92
N ASN A 141 1.50 21.72 -1.26
CA ASN A 141 2.75 22.50 -1.40
C ASN A 141 3.92 21.75 -2.07
N GLY A 142 3.64 20.73 -2.89
CA GLY A 142 4.67 19.87 -3.50
C GLY A 142 5.46 19.01 -2.50
N ARG A 143 5.05 19.01 -1.22
CA ARG A 143 5.61 18.16 -0.16
C ARG A 143 4.81 16.86 -0.04
N PRO A 144 5.43 15.76 0.42
CA PRO A 144 4.69 14.55 0.76
C PRO A 144 3.56 14.85 1.75
N PRO A 145 2.39 14.24 1.59
CA PRO A 145 1.27 14.45 2.50
C PRO A 145 1.68 14.06 3.92
N ARG A 146 1.26 14.87 4.89
CA ARG A 146 1.40 14.55 6.31
C ARG A 146 0.07 14.12 6.89
N TYR A 147 0.15 13.15 7.79
CA TYR A 147 -1.00 12.55 8.44
C TYR A 147 -0.89 12.72 9.95
N CYS A 148 -2.04 12.82 10.60
CA CYS A 148 -2.13 13.06 12.03
C CYS A 148 -1.45 11.97 12.87
N HIS A 149 -1.68 10.70 12.53
CA HIS A 149 -1.18 9.50 13.20
C HIS A 149 -1.38 9.43 14.74
N GLN A 150 -2.19 10.31 15.31
CA GLN A 150 -2.66 10.19 16.70
C GLN A 150 -3.55 8.95 16.86
N ARG A 151 -3.68 8.43 18.09
CA ARG A 151 -4.51 7.25 18.36
C ARG A 151 -5.93 7.44 17.80
N ALA A 152 -6.35 6.53 16.92
CA ALA A 152 -7.69 6.56 16.40
C ALA A 152 -8.69 5.98 17.41
N THR A 153 -9.88 6.59 17.47
CA THR A 153 -10.98 6.15 18.33
C THR A 153 -12.29 5.99 17.57
N ARG A 154 -12.33 6.44 16.31
CA ARG A 154 -13.49 6.38 15.42
C ARG A 154 -13.05 5.82 14.06
N GLN A 155 -13.94 5.06 13.45
CA GLN A 155 -13.82 4.61 12.07
C GLN A 155 -14.74 5.49 11.21
N ALA A 156 -14.30 5.85 10.02
CA ALA A 156 -15.14 6.57 9.08
C ALA A 156 -16.29 5.67 8.62
N ASN A 157 -17.50 6.22 8.55
CA ASN A 157 -18.67 5.46 8.08
C ASN A 157 -18.57 5.15 6.58
N SER A 158 -17.92 6.02 5.81
CA SER A 158 -17.77 5.91 4.36
C SER A 158 -16.63 4.98 3.91
N ALA A 159 -15.71 4.63 4.81
CA ALA A 159 -14.53 3.82 4.46
C ALA A 159 -14.08 2.99 5.68
N PRO A 160 -14.21 1.65 5.64
CA PRO A 160 -14.07 0.80 6.83
C PRO A 160 -12.66 0.76 7.43
N HIS A 161 -11.66 1.22 6.70
CA HIS A 161 -10.27 1.22 7.16
C HIS A 161 -9.67 2.62 7.31
N THR A 162 -10.46 3.67 7.04
CA THR A 162 -10.11 5.05 7.35
C THR A 162 -10.44 5.30 8.81
N LEU A 163 -9.42 5.65 9.59
CA LEU A 163 -9.52 5.79 11.03
C LEU A 163 -9.23 7.24 11.42
N TYR A 164 -10.02 7.78 12.35
CA TYR A 164 -9.86 9.14 12.84
C TYR A 164 -9.67 9.18 14.37
N CYS A 165 -8.84 10.12 14.82
CA CYS A 165 -8.82 10.51 16.22
C CYS A 165 -10.11 11.28 16.55
N ARG A 166 -10.39 11.50 17.85
CA ARG A 166 -11.63 12.16 18.28
C ARG A 166 -11.81 13.56 17.67
N HIS A 167 -10.72 14.31 17.52
CA HIS A 167 -10.73 15.65 16.96
C HIS A 167 -11.09 15.63 15.47
N HIS A 168 -10.33 14.87 14.66
CA HIS A 168 -10.56 14.79 13.22
C HIS A 168 -11.88 14.09 12.87
N ALA A 169 -12.39 13.18 13.70
CA ALA A 169 -13.71 12.61 13.49
C ALA A 169 -14.83 13.67 13.58
N ARG A 170 -14.69 14.68 14.46
CA ARG A 170 -15.62 15.81 14.54
C ARG A 170 -15.48 16.70 13.32
N MET A 171 -14.26 17.08 12.96
CA MET A 171 -14.02 17.89 11.76
C MET A 171 -14.57 17.22 10.49
N ALA A 172 -14.35 15.91 10.32
CA ALA A 172 -14.90 15.14 9.22
C ALA A 172 -16.43 15.27 9.18
N HIS A 173 -17.09 15.02 10.31
CA HIS A 173 -18.53 15.12 10.43
C HIS A 173 -19.04 16.53 10.08
N ASP A 174 -18.39 17.57 10.59
CA ASP A 174 -18.77 18.96 10.33
C ASP A 174 -18.62 19.34 8.84
N LEU A 175 -17.54 18.90 8.20
CA LEU A 175 -17.34 19.10 6.75
C LEU A 175 -18.39 18.37 5.91
N TYR A 176 -18.69 17.10 6.23
CA TYR A 176 -19.71 16.35 5.50
C TYR A 176 -21.12 16.90 5.74
N ALA A 177 -21.42 17.35 6.96
CA ALA A 177 -22.69 18.00 7.28
C ALA A 177 -22.85 19.32 6.51
N TRP A 178 -21.76 20.06 6.30
CA TRP A 178 -21.77 21.28 5.49
C TRP A 178 -21.98 20.98 3.99
N THR A 179 -21.29 19.98 3.42
CA THR A 179 -21.39 19.66 1.98
C THR A 179 -22.69 18.98 1.58
N THR A 180 -23.43 18.41 2.53
CA THR A 180 -24.73 17.75 2.29
C THR A 180 -25.94 18.64 2.55
N GLN A 181 -25.74 19.91 2.93
CA GLN A 181 -26.85 20.86 3.03
C GLN A 181 -27.34 21.22 1.61
N PRO A 182 -28.66 21.18 1.34
CA PRO A 182 -29.19 21.64 0.07
C PRO A 182 -28.84 23.12 -0.09
N ILE A 183 -28.16 23.46 -1.20
CA ILE A 183 -27.93 24.85 -1.58
C ILE A 183 -29.30 25.50 -1.75
N SER A 184 -29.72 26.22 -0.74
CA SER A 184 -30.99 26.93 -0.73
C SER A 184 -30.77 28.18 -1.57
N THR A 185 -31.08 28.11 -2.87
CA THR A 185 -31.08 29.27 -3.75
C THR A 185 -32.24 30.19 -3.34
N THR A 186 -31.98 31.10 -2.41
CA THR A 186 -32.82 32.29 -2.22
C THR A 186 -32.71 33.16 -3.47
N ARG A 187 -33.81 33.23 -4.23
CA ARG A 187 -34.09 34.24 -5.26
C ARG A 187 -34.47 35.57 -4.63
#